data_AF-A0A7J3JF29-F1
#
_entry.id   AF-A0A7J3JF29-F1
#
_cell.length_a   1.000
_cell.length_b   1.000
_cell.length_c   1.000
_cell.angle_alpha   90.00
_cell.angle_beta   90.00
_cell.angle_gamma   90.00
#
_symmetry.space_group_name_H-M   'P 1'
#
loop_
_entity.id
_entity.type
_entity.pdbx_description
1 polymer ?
#
loop_
_entity_poly.entity_id
_entity_poly.type
_entity_poly.pdbx_seq_one_letter_code
_entity_poly.pdbx_strand_id
1 'polypeptide(L)'
;MGTEIRTFTSLKDITEFVATQTSQYKALFEDYSQWLGSVLRDAESKHKGEEWFQKSAALQKTLKSQAKKPAETDKSKKGGKGGKGAQEETTWIQTGDVAISFTEQGQTEILFEAIEKIKAKIQEYEKFKGTVQQLTRLGLGQTVNYIVYLEEDVPKKIVLKQKANVKGDDAFKFMTELSVPAYFSIPATT
;
A
#
# COMPACT_ATOMS: atom_id res chain seq x y z
N MET A 1 -0.81 3.03 -8.19
CA MET A 1 -1.59 2.94 -6.94
C MET A 1 -2.45 4.17 -6.87
N GLY A 2 -3.75 4.00 -6.65
CA GLY A 2 -4.73 5.05 -6.94
C GLY A 2 -5.45 5.55 -5.70
N THR A 3 -5.90 6.79 -5.79
CA THR A 3 -7.00 7.29 -4.95
C THR A 3 -8.30 7.01 -5.70
N GLU A 4 -9.20 6.24 -5.10
CA GLU A 4 -10.46 5.87 -5.73
C GLU A 4 -11.65 5.87 -4.74
N ILE A 5 -12.85 5.97 -5.29
CA ILE A 5 -14.10 5.82 -4.54
C ILE A 5 -14.83 4.61 -5.10
N ARG A 6 -15.12 3.64 -4.23
CA ARG A 6 -15.82 2.41 -4.59
C ARG A 6 -17.11 2.26 -3.82
N THR A 7 -18.18 1.88 -4.53
CA THR A 7 -19.48 1.62 -3.92
C THR A 7 -19.71 0.12 -3.80
N PHE A 8 -20.15 -0.33 -2.62
CA PHE A 8 -20.52 -1.71 -2.33
C PHE A 8 -22.00 -1.77 -1.93
N THR A 9 -22.68 -2.86 -2.31
CA THR A 9 -24.12 -3.02 -2.05
C THR A 9 -24.41 -3.79 -0.77
N SER A 10 -23.39 -4.44 -0.21
CA SER A 10 -23.48 -5.18 1.04
C SER A 10 -22.14 -5.19 1.80
N LEU A 11 -22.19 -5.44 3.12
CA LEU A 11 -20.99 -5.69 3.93
C LEU A 11 -20.27 -6.98 3.53
N LYS A 12 -20.99 -7.92 2.90
CA LYS A 12 -20.39 -9.14 2.35
C LYS A 12 -19.44 -8.78 1.20
N ASP A 13 -19.87 -7.91 0.28
CA ASP A 13 -19.06 -7.45 -0.85
C ASP A 13 -17.77 -6.77 -0.34
N ILE A 14 -17.87 -5.94 0.70
CA ILE A 14 -16.71 -5.30 1.33
C ILE A 14 -15.78 -6.35 1.95
N THR A 15 -16.34 -7.34 2.64
CA THR A 15 -15.56 -8.41 3.29
C THR A 15 -14.80 -9.24 2.26
N GLU A 16 -15.44 -9.61 1.15
CA GLU A 16 -14.80 -10.32 0.03
C GLU A 16 -13.70 -9.46 -0.60
N PHE A 17 -13.99 -8.19 -0.88
CA PHE A 17 -12.99 -7.25 -1.39
C PHE A 17 -11.75 -7.16 -0.50
N VAL A 18 -11.95 -6.96 0.82
CA VAL A 18 -10.86 -6.88 1.80
C VAL A 18 -10.06 -8.18 1.84
N ALA A 19 -10.72 -9.34 1.81
CA ALA A 19 -10.05 -10.64 1.79
C ALA A 19 -9.21 -10.82 0.52
N THR A 20 -9.76 -10.49 -0.64
CA THR A 20 -9.05 -10.55 -1.93
C THR A 20 -7.84 -9.62 -1.96
N GLN A 21 -8.00 -8.36 -1.56
CA GLN A 21 -6.88 -7.40 -1.52
C GLN A 21 -5.80 -7.84 -0.54
N THR A 22 -6.19 -8.28 0.66
CA THR A 22 -5.24 -8.82 1.65
C THR A 22 -4.45 -9.99 1.09
N SER A 23 -5.11 -10.90 0.36
CA SER A 23 -4.46 -12.05 -0.27
C SER A 23 -3.45 -11.63 -1.34
N GLN A 24 -3.81 -10.67 -2.20
CA GLN A 24 -2.92 -10.15 -3.24
C GLN A 24 -1.66 -9.50 -2.63
N TYR A 25 -1.84 -8.66 -1.61
CA TYR A 25 -0.69 -8.07 -0.91
C TYR A 25 0.18 -9.11 -0.20
N LYS A 26 -0.41 -10.17 0.36
CA LYS A 26 0.35 -11.28 0.96
C LYS A 26 1.17 -12.06 -0.09
N ALA A 27 0.61 -12.29 -1.27
CA ALA A 27 1.34 -12.90 -2.38
C ALA A 27 2.52 -12.02 -2.82
N LEU A 28 2.30 -10.72 -3.04
CA LEU A 28 3.37 -9.77 -3.39
C LEU A 28 4.46 -9.69 -2.31
N PHE A 29 4.08 -9.69 -1.04
CA PHE A 29 5.01 -9.73 0.09
C PHE A 29 5.91 -10.97 0.03
N GLU A 30 5.33 -12.13 -0.26
CA GLU A 30 6.07 -13.38 -0.37
C GLU A 30 7.02 -13.36 -1.57
N ASP A 31 6.54 -12.97 -2.75
CA ASP A 31 7.34 -12.88 -3.97
C ASP A 31 8.56 -11.97 -3.79
N TYR A 32 8.35 -10.77 -3.24
CA TYR A 32 9.46 -9.83 -2.99
C TYR A 32 10.39 -10.31 -1.89
N SER A 33 9.87 -10.97 -0.85
CA SER A 33 10.71 -11.57 0.20
C SER A 33 11.58 -12.71 -0.33
N GLN A 34 11.05 -13.52 -1.25
CA GLN A 34 11.80 -14.58 -1.93
C GLN A 34 12.86 -13.97 -2.85
N TRP A 35 12.50 -12.96 -3.64
CA TRP A 35 13.43 -12.25 -4.51
C TRP A 35 14.57 -11.60 -3.73
N LEU A 36 14.27 -10.84 -2.67
CA LEU A 36 15.26 -10.30 -1.75
C LEU A 36 16.19 -11.38 -1.23
N GLY A 37 15.65 -12.56 -0.92
CA GLY A 37 16.46 -13.68 -0.50
C GLY A 37 17.38 -14.27 -1.56
N SER A 38 17.00 -14.21 -2.84
CA SER A 38 17.90 -14.57 -3.93
C SER A 38 19.05 -13.58 -4.01
N VAL A 39 18.72 -12.28 -4.07
CA VAL A 39 19.71 -11.20 -4.17
C VAL A 39 20.74 -11.31 -3.05
N LEU A 40 20.30 -11.53 -1.80
CA LEU A 40 21.22 -11.65 -0.66
C LEU A 40 22.08 -12.92 -0.69
N ARG A 41 21.62 -14.02 -1.28
CA ARG A 41 22.45 -15.22 -1.44
C ARG A 41 23.51 -15.02 -2.51
N ASP A 42 23.14 -14.37 -3.61
CA ASP A 42 24.05 -14.08 -4.72
C ASP A 42 25.13 -13.06 -4.29
N ALA A 43 24.73 -12.06 -3.51
CA ALA A 43 25.60 -11.03 -2.95
C ALA A 43 26.49 -11.54 -1.79
N GLU A 44 26.16 -12.66 -1.13
CA GLU A 44 26.88 -13.13 0.06
C GLU A 44 28.36 -13.37 -0.22
N SER A 45 28.71 -13.92 -1.38
CA SER A 45 30.11 -14.21 -1.71
C SER A 45 30.99 -12.96 -1.83
N LYS A 46 30.40 -11.83 -2.23
CA LYS A 46 31.10 -10.58 -2.54
C LYS A 46 31.00 -9.55 -1.41
N HIS A 47 29.85 -9.48 -0.75
CA HIS A 47 29.48 -8.36 0.11
C HIS A 47 29.26 -8.76 1.58
N LYS A 48 29.64 -9.98 2.00
CA LYS A 48 29.48 -10.46 3.39
C LYS A 48 30.06 -9.53 4.45
N GLY A 49 31.15 -8.84 4.15
CA GLY A 49 31.81 -7.92 5.06
C GLY A 49 31.20 -6.52 5.11
N GLU A 50 30.28 -6.20 4.20
CA GLU A 50 29.74 -4.86 4.03
C GLU A 50 28.56 -4.61 4.97
N GLU A 51 28.50 -3.39 5.50
CA GLU A 51 27.52 -3.02 6.53
C GLU A 51 26.07 -3.07 6.00
N TRP A 52 25.84 -2.62 4.76
CA TRP A 52 24.52 -2.69 4.14
C TRP A 52 24.05 -4.14 4.01
N PHE A 53 24.93 -5.05 3.60
CA PHE A 53 24.61 -6.47 3.45
C PHE A 53 24.22 -7.10 4.79
N GLN A 54 24.97 -6.82 5.85
CA GLN A 54 24.67 -7.33 7.19
C GLN A 54 23.33 -6.79 7.72
N LYS A 55 23.03 -5.51 7.51
CA LYS A 55 21.74 -4.90 7.84
C LYS A 55 20.61 -5.59 7.08
N SER A 56 20.76 -5.74 5.78
CA SER A 56 19.80 -6.41 4.90
C SER A 56 19.58 -7.88 5.27
N ALA A 57 20.64 -8.65 5.51
CA ALA A 57 20.54 -10.05 5.92
C ALA A 57 19.84 -10.21 7.29
N ALA A 58 20.10 -9.30 8.24
CA ALA A 58 19.41 -9.30 9.54
C ALA A 58 17.91 -9.01 9.38
N LEU A 59 17.55 -8.02 8.56
CA LEU A 59 16.16 -7.70 8.26
C LEU A 59 15.44 -8.85 7.56
N GLN A 60 16.08 -9.51 6.60
CA GLN A 60 15.52 -10.69 5.93
C GLN A 60 15.21 -11.83 6.90
N LYS A 61 16.07 -12.06 7.90
CA LYS A 61 15.80 -13.04 8.96
C LYS A 61 14.55 -12.67 9.76
N THR A 62 14.40 -11.40 10.12
CA THR A 62 13.20 -10.89 10.82
C THR A 62 11.93 -11.10 10.00
N LEU A 63 11.97 -10.81 8.69
CA LEU A 63 10.83 -11.02 7.78
C LEU A 63 10.41 -12.50 7.71
N LYS A 64 11.38 -13.42 7.59
CA LYS A 64 11.13 -14.87 7.61
C LYS A 64 10.53 -15.36 8.93
N SER A 65 10.94 -14.77 10.06
CA SER A 65 10.40 -15.11 11.39
C SER A 65 8.96 -14.60 11.57
N GLN A 66 8.64 -13.43 11.01
CA GLN A 66 7.30 -12.84 11.07
C GLN A 66 6.30 -13.53 10.15
N ALA A 67 6.74 -14.10 9.01
CA ALA A 67 5.88 -14.91 8.15
C ALA A 67 5.32 -16.18 8.83
N LYS A 68 5.92 -16.61 9.96
CA LYS A 68 5.54 -17.84 10.70
C LYS A 68 4.67 -17.63 11.94
N LYS A 69 4.30 -16.40 12.31
CA LYS A 69 3.47 -16.13 13.51
C LYS A 69 2.32 -15.16 13.21
N PRO A 70 1.12 -15.35 13.80
CA PRO A 70 0.09 -14.31 13.78
C PRO A 70 0.61 -13.05 14.51
N ALA A 71 0.26 -11.88 13.98
CA ALA A 71 0.73 -10.60 14.47
C ALA A 71 0.27 -10.36 15.93
N GLU A 72 1.21 -10.33 16.88
CA GLU A 72 1.01 -9.66 18.16
C GLU A 72 1.39 -8.19 18.04
N THR A 73 0.54 -7.34 18.62
CA THR A 73 0.66 -5.88 18.72
C THR A 73 2.04 -5.42 19.18
N ASP A 74 2.74 -4.71 18.29
CA ASP A 74 4.02 -4.07 18.59
C ASP A 74 3.79 -2.71 19.25
N LYS A 75 4.22 -2.59 20.51
CA LYS A 75 4.25 -1.31 21.26
C LYS A 75 5.52 -0.56 20.90
N SER A 76 5.34 0.51 20.14
CA SER A 76 6.03 1.82 20.26
C SER A 76 7.34 1.83 21.07
N LYS A 77 8.48 2.05 20.40
CA LYS A 77 9.64 2.72 21.00
C LYS A 77 10.07 3.92 20.16
N LYS A 78 9.78 5.10 20.71
CA LYS A 78 10.29 6.41 20.36
C LYS A 78 11.61 6.62 21.12
N GLY A 79 12.65 7.13 20.45
CA GLY A 79 13.77 7.81 21.10
C GLY A 79 15.15 7.51 20.50
N GLY A 80 15.80 8.55 19.95
CA GLY A 80 17.21 8.52 19.57
C GLY A 80 17.62 9.70 18.71
N LYS A 81 18.10 10.77 19.35
CA LYS A 81 18.46 12.08 18.78
C LYS A 81 19.94 12.09 18.36
N GLY A 82 20.24 12.60 17.16
CA GLY A 82 21.48 13.30 16.83
C GLY A 82 22.68 12.45 16.36
N GLY A 83 23.03 12.60 15.08
CA GLY A 83 24.33 12.22 14.53
C GLY A 83 24.57 12.97 13.22
N LYS A 84 25.38 14.04 13.27
CA LYS A 84 25.86 14.77 12.09
C LYS A 84 26.88 13.90 11.36
N GLY A 85 26.70 13.79 10.04
CA GLY A 85 27.80 13.76 9.07
C GLY A 85 28.61 12.47 8.99
N ALA A 86 28.03 11.42 8.45
CA ALA A 86 28.72 10.65 7.42
C ALA A 86 27.87 10.83 6.16
N GLN A 87 28.42 11.49 5.15
CA GLN A 87 27.83 11.47 3.83
C GLN A 87 28.00 10.02 3.36
N GLU A 88 27.03 9.16 3.66
CA GLU A 88 26.92 7.85 3.02
C GLU A 88 26.92 8.13 1.52
N GLU A 89 27.91 7.59 0.81
CA GLU A 89 27.92 7.60 -0.65
C GLU A 89 26.63 6.91 -1.09
N THR A 90 25.63 7.71 -1.44
CA THR A 90 24.34 7.19 -1.86
C THR A 90 24.56 6.40 -3.14
N THR A 91 24.07 5.16 -3.18
CA THR A 91 24.13 4.32 -4.38
C THR A 91 23.15 4.78 -5.47
N TRP A 92 22.45 5.89 -5.22
CA TRP A 92 21.42 6.47 -6.06
C TRP A 92 21.90 7.72 -6.78
N ILE A 93 21.69 7.75 -8.08
CA ILE A 93 21.92 8.91 -8.95
C ILE A 93 20.55 9.49 -9.30
N GLN A 94 20.28 10.71 -8.84
CA GLN A 94 19.03 11.41 -9.17
C GLN A 94 19.05 11.86 -10.64
N THR A 95 18.04 11.43 -11.40
CA THR A 95 17.83 11.77 -12.81
C THR A 95 16.41 12.29 -12.99
N GLY A 96 16.25 13.62 -12.96
CA GLY A 96 14.91 14.25 -12.96
C GLY A 96 14.13 13.85 -11.71
N ASP A 97 12.95 13.26 -11.90
CA ASP A 97 12.06 12.79 -10.82
C ASP A 97 12.33 11.33 -10.39
N VAL A 98 13.35 10.67 -10.97
CA VAL A 98 13.64 9.26 -10.72
C VAL A 98 15.05 9.09 -10.16
N ALA A 99 15.21 8.26 -9.14
CA ALA A 99 16.50 7.81 -8.64
C ALA A 99 16.90 6.50 -9.32
N ILE A 100 18.13 6.41 -9.83
CA ILE A 100 18.66 5.25 -10.53
C ILE A 100 19.83 4.66 -9.74
N SER A 101 19.87 3.34 -9.61
CA SER A 101 21.01 2.61 -9.06
C SER A 101 21.38 1.46 -9.99
N PHE A 102 22.68 1.14 -10.04
CA PHE A 102 23.23 0.01 -10.80
C PHE A 102 23.86 -1.04 -9.87
N THR A 103 23.64 -0.95 -8.56
CA THR A 103 24.28 -1.81 -7.55
C THR A 103 23.33 -2.84 -6.99
N GLU A 104 23.88 -3.97 -6.51
CA GLU A 104 23.13 -4.99 -5.76
C GLU A 104 22.53 -4.39 -4.47
N GLN A 105 23.19 -3.38 -3.89
CA GLN A 105 22.70 -2.60 -2.75
C GLN A 105 21.41 -1.84 -3.10
N GLY A 106 21.37 -1.09 -4.21
CA GLY A 106 20.17 -0.35 -4.61
C GLY A 106 18.98 -1.26 -4.92
N GLN A 107 19.23 -2.42 -5.55
CA GLN A 107 18.20 -3.44 -5.74
C GLN A 107 17.65 -3.97 -4.40
N THR A 108 18.54 -4.21 -3.44
CA THR A 108 18.19 -4.66 -2.10
C THR A 108 17.33 -3.63 -1.37
N GLU A 109 17.71 -2.34 -1.43
CA GLU A 109 17.00 -1.23 -0.81
C GLU A 109 15.57 -1.07 -1.35
N ILE A 110 15.36 -1.11 -2.67
CA ILE A 110 14.01 -1.06 -3.26
C ILE A 110 13.15 -2.23 -2.78
N LEU A 111 13.70 -3.44 -2.72
CA LEU A 111 12.96 -4.61 -2.26
C LEU A 111 12.55 -4.47 -0.80
N PHE A 112 13.43 -3.94 0.07
CA PHE A 112 13.06 -3.65 1.45
C PHE A 112 11.95 -2.63 1.56
N GLU A 113 12.09 -1.49 0.89
CA GLU A 113 11.09 -0.42 0.94
C GLU A 113 9.71 -0.93 0.45
N ALA A 114 9.69 -1.70 -0.63
CA ALA A 114 8.48 -2.31 -1.15
C ALA A 114 7.85 -3.29 -0.14
N ILE A 115 8.65 -4.17 0.47
CA ILE A 115 8.17 -5.14 1.47
C ILE A 115 7.59 -4.42 2.69
N GLU A 116 8.24 -3.37 3.19
CA GLU A 116 7.75 -2.60 4.34
C GLU A 116 6.42 -1.91 4.03
N LYS A 117 6.32 -1.27 2.86
CA LYS A 117 5.07 -0.63 2.39
C LYS A 117 3.94 -1.65 2.24
N ILE A 118 4.20 -2.81 1.63
CA ILE A 118 3.21 -3.87 1.49
C ILE A 118 2.77 -4.39 2.86
N LYS A 119 3.71 -4.62 3.78
CA LYS A 119 3.40 -5.06 5.14
C LYS A 119 2.51 -4.07 5.88
N ALA A 120 2.79 -2.77 5.76
CA ALA A 120 1.95 -1.72 6.34
C ALA A 120 0.51 -1.79 5.77
N LYS A 121 0.38 -1.94 4.45
CA LYS A 121 -0.94 -2.10 3.80
C LYS A 121 -1.70 -3.33 4.28
N ILE A 122 -1.04 -4.47 4.42
CA ILE A 122 -1.66 -5.70 4.97
C ILE A 122 -2.24 -5.42 6.36
N GLN A 123 -1.49 -4.74 7.23
CA GLN A 123 -1.97 -4.39 8.57
C GLN A 123 -3.17 -3.44 8.54
N GLU A 124 -3.19 -2.47 7.62
CA GLU A 124 -4.34 -1.57 7.46
C GLU A 124 -5.59 -2.30 6.99
N TYR A 125 -5.45 -3.23 6.04
CA TYR A 125 -6.56 -4.08 5.60
C TYR A 125 -7.08 -5.01 6.72
N GLU A 126 -6.19 -5.55 7.55
CA GLU A 126 -6.58 -6.37 8.71
C GLU A 126 -7.33 -5.54 9.77
N LYS A 127 -6.93 -4.29 10.00
CA LYS A 127 -7.68 -3.34 10.86
C LYS A 127 -9.05 -3.03 10.27
N PHE A 128 -9.10 -2.72 8.98
CA PHE A 128 -10.36 -2.40 8.31
C PHE A 128 -11.32 -3.59 8.29
N LYS A 129 -10.83 -4.83 8.14
CA LYS A 129 -11.62 -6.05 8.33
C LYS A 129 -12.30 -6.08 9.70
N GLY A 130 -11.59 -5.69 10.76
CA GLY A 130 -12.15 -5.55 12.11
C GLY A 130 -13.28 -4.52 12.17
N THR A 131 -13.12 -3.37 11.51
CA THR A 131 -14.18 -2.36 11.39
C THR A 131 -15.41 -2.89 10.66
N VAL A 132 -15.24 -3.61 9.55
CA VAL A 132 -16.35 -4.21 8.80
C VAL A 132 -17.12 -5.22 9.67
N GLN A 133 -16.41 -6.04 10.47
CA GLN A 133 -17.04 -6.96 11.42
C GLN A 133 -17.85 -6.23 12.51
N GLN A 134 -17.36 -5.08 12.99
CA GLN A 134 -18.09 -4.24 13.93
C GLN A 134 -19.36 -3.65 13.29
N LEU A 135 -19.27 -3.16 12.05
CA LEU A 135 -20.44 -2.67 11.30
C LEU A 135 -21.51 -3.76 11.12
N THR A 136 -21.09 -5.00 10.86
CA THR A 136 -21.99 -6.16 10.79
C THR A 136 -22.71 -6.39 12.11
N ARG A 137 -22.00 -6.31 13.26
CA ARG A 137 -22.59 -6.46 14.60
C ARG A 137 -23.58 -5.35 14.95
N LEU A 138 -23.38 -4.15 14.44
CA LEU A 138 -24.29 -3.01 14.62
C LEU A 138 -25.57 -3.10 13.78
N GLY A 139 -25.69 -4.11 12.90
CA GLY A 139 -26.93 -4.33 12.13
C GLY A 139 -27.17 -3.32 11.01
N LEU A 140 -26.18 -2.52 10.61
CA LEU A 140 -26.30 -1.47 9.58
C LEU A 140 -26.45 -2.03 8.14
N GLY A 141 -26.77 -3.31 7.97
CA GLY A 141 -26.36 -4.16 6.84
C GLY A 141 -27.25 -4.22 5.59
N GLN A 142 -28.58 -4.03 5.70
CA GLN A 142 -29.48 -4.55 4.67
C GLN A 142 -30.06 -3.49 3.72
N THR A 143 -30.17 -2.23 4.16
CA THR A 143 -30.88 -1.17 3.43
C THR A 143 -29.99 -0.02 2.98
N VAL A 144 -28.66 -0.19 3.00
CA VAL A 144 -27.70 0.88 2.65
C VAL A 144 -26.68 0.42 1.61
N ASN A 145 -26.23 1.37 0.79
CA ASN A 145 -25.02 1.28 -0.01
C ASN A 145 -23.84 1.87 0.78
N TYR A 146 -22.66 1.29 0.58
CA TYR A 146 -21.43 1.68 1.25
C TYR A 146 -20.50 2.32 0.26
N ILE A 147 -20.22 3.61 0.42
CA ILE A 147 -19.29 4.34 -0.43
C ILE A 147 -17.97 4.44 0.33
N VAL A 148 -16.95 3.73 -0.14
CA VAL A 148 -15.63 3.63 0.49
C VAL A 148 -14.66 4.50 -0.29
N TYR A 149 -13.94 5.37 0.43
CA TYR A 149 -12.81 6.12 -0.09
C TYR A 149 -11.53 5.33 0.17
N LEU A 150 -10.82 5.00 -0.91
CA LEU A 150 -9.53 4.33 -0.89
C LEU A 150 -8.46 5.36 -1.22
N GLU A 151 -7.50 5.50 -0.32
CA GLU A 151 -6.32 6.34 -0.49
C GLU A 151 -5.11 5.43 -0.58
N GLU A 152 -4.35 5.53 -1.66
CA GLU A 152 -3.26 4.60 -1.97
C GLU A 152 -3.69 3.13 -1.89
N ASP A 153 -4.87 2.82 -2.43
CA ASP A 153 -5.50 1.50 -2.38
C ASP A 153 -5.79 0.99 -0.95
N VAL A 154 -5.90 1.86 0.06
CA VAL A 154 -6.28 1.50 1.44
C VAL A 154 -7.59 2.18 1.84
N PRO A 155 -8.60 1.45 2.34
CA PRO A 155 -9.84 2.05 2.83
C PRO A 155 -9.59 3.00 4.02
N LYS A 156 -9.92 4.28 3.87
CA LYS A 156 -9.78 5.30 4.94
C LYS A 156 -11.10 5.81 5.48
N LYS A 157 -12.13 5.91 4.64
CA LYS A 157 -13.45 6.46 5.02
C LYS A 157 -14.57 5.64 4.39
N ILE A 158 -15.70 5.57 5.08
CA ILE A 158 -16.91 4.90 4.61
C ILE A 158 -18.13 5.80 4.86
N VAL A 159 -18.96 5.97 3.85
CA VAL A 159 -20.25 6.66 3.93
C VAL A 159 -21.35 5.63 3.73
N LEU A 160 -22.36 5.66 4.61
CA LEU A 160 -23.56 4.84 4.48
C LEU A 160 -24.66 5.67 3.82
N LYS A 161 -25.10 5.28 2.62
CA LYS A 161 -26.24 5.90 1.93
C LYS A 161 -27.41 4.93 1.92
N GLN A 162 -28.57 5.33 2.42
CA GLN A 162 -29.77 4.50 2.32
C GLN A 162 -30.06 4.17 0.85
N LYS A 163 -30.37 2.91 0.58
CA LYS A 163 -30.91 2.49 -0.72
C LYS A 163 -32.27 3.15 -0.83
N ALA A 164 -32.45 4.00 -1.85
CA ALA A 164 -33.75 4.60 -2.13
C ALA A 164 -34.77 3.46 -2.25
N ASN A 165 -35.76 3.43 -1.34
CA ASN A 165 -36.92 2.59 -1.54
C ASN A 165 -37.61 3.18 -2.77
N VAL A 166 -37.65 2.46 -3.89
CA VAL A 166 -38.27 2.97 -5.12
C VAL A 166 -39.77 3.09 -4.90
N LYS A 167 -40.16 4.23 -4.35
CA LYS A 167 -41.38 4.97 -4.62
C LYS A 167 -41.01 6.45 -4.64
N GLY A 168 -40.46 6.86 -5.79
CA GLY A 168 -40.33 8.26 -6.17
C GLY A 168 -39.07 8.96 -5.68
N ASP A 169 -38.38 9.55 -6.65
CA ASP A 169 -37.73 10.86 -6.47
C ASP A 169 -36.28 10.94 -5.95
N ASP A 170 -35.36 10.11 -6.47
CA ASP A 170 -33.94 10.46 -6.37
C ASP A 170 -33.10 10.01 -7.59
N ALA A 171 -33.65 10.24 -8.78
CA ALA A 171 -32.88 10.28 -10.02
C ALA A 171 -32.04 11.58 -10.10
N PHE A 172 -31.20 11.84 -9.09
CA PHE A 172 -30.29 13.00 -9.10
C PHE A 172 -28.85 12.58 -9.41
N LYS A 173 -28.54 12.76 -10.71
CA LYS A 173 -27.31 13.33 -11.28
C LYS A 173 -25.98 13.04 -10.56
N PHE A 174 -25.26 12.06 -11.06
CA PHE A 174 -23.81 12.17 -11.22
C PHE A 174 -23.43 11.71 -12.64
N MET A 175 -23.73 12.57 -13.62
CA MET A 175 -22.93 12.62 -14.84
C MET A 175 -21.78 13.58 -14.55
N THR A 176 -20.64 13.06 -14.11
CA THR A 176 -19.39 13.78 -14.31
C THR A 176 -19.06 13.66 -15.79
N GLU A 177 -19.57 14.58 -16.60
CA GLU A 177 -18.91 14.91 -17.86
C GLU A 177 -17.53 15.46 -17.50
N LEU A 178 -16.51 14.60 -17.58
CA LEU A 178 -15.12 15.01 -17.57
C LEU A 178 -14.84 15.64 -18.95
N SER A 179 -15.33 16.87 -19.16
CA SER A 179 -14.89 17.70 -20.28
C SER A 179 -13.55 18.30 -19.89
N VAL A 180 -12.47 17.78 -20.47
CA VAL A 180 -11.17 18.46 -20.46
C VAL A 180 -11.24 19.56 -21.51
N PRO A 181 -11.09 20.85 -21.16
CA PRO A 181 -11.04 21.90 -22.16
C PRO A 181 -9.78 21.72 -23.03
N ALA A 182 -9.97 21.33 -24.29
CA ALA A 182 -8.91 21.38 -25.29
C ALA A 182 -8.83 22.79 -25.86
N TYR A 183 -7.92 23.63 -25.34
CA TYR A 183 -7.39 24.82 -26.04
C TYR A 183 -5.95 25.02 -25.55
N PHE A 184 -4.94 25.19 -26.40
CA PHE A 184 -4.85 26.28 -27.37
C PHE A 184 -4.15 25.88 -28.69
N SER A 185 -4.81 26.24 -29.79
CA SER A 185 -4.20 26.42 -31.11
C SER A 185 -3.26 27.62 -31.07
N ILE A 186 -2.05 27.47 -31.60
CA ILE A 186 -1.11 28.57 -31.83
C ILE A 186 -1.57 29.28 -33.13
N PRO A 187 -1.89 30.59 -33.12
CA PRO A 187 -2.07 31.32 -34.36
C PRO A 187 -0.70 31.52 -35.02
N ALA A 188 -0.58 31.06 -36.26
CA ALA A 188 0.53 31.40 -37.14
C ALA A 188 0.61 32.92 -37.25
N THR A 189 1.80 33.49 -37.00
CA THR A 189 2.11 34.86 -37.39
C THR A 189 3.21 34.80 -38.45
N THR A 190 3.03 35.69 -39.42
CA THR A 190 3.53 35.72 -40.79
C THR A 190 5.04 35.91 -40.91
#